data_AF-H8XSS9-F1
#
_entry.id   AF-H8XSS9-F1
#
_cell.length_a   1.000
_cell.length_b   1.000
_cell.length_c   1.000
_cell.angle_alpha   90.00
_cell.angle_beta   90.00
_cell.angle_gamma   90.00
#
_symmetry.space_group_name_H-M   'P 1'
#
loop_
_entity.id
_entity.type
_entity.pdbx_description
1 polymer ?
#
loop_
_entity_poly.entity_id
_entity_poly.type
_entity_poly.pdbx_seq_one_letter_code
_entity_poly.pdbx_strand_id
1 'polypeptide(L)'
;MSDKRKINIFLIVFGLIIILISFNINKSNSIFGYILTYVGIFSITVTIPDWKFLSVIKSIILIPAGILMIIGPLFKIFFVFIYAYLMPLALFALFYKYVPIYFFNLDLTYASNVYLTLTTTFIFTTLFSEKIMIWSNKIINNDNPEELVNLYHNLGNHLINKQRTRYLIFFGFFLYLIIYSIASLNEIELFNIENTNVAIMQTFGTYIAFDRLISNRALFDFKPKTFLHKISKIWVFDFNPNKDEIKNNNENN
;
A
#
# COMPACT_ATOMS: atom_id res chain seq x y z
N MET A 1 30.17 -33.40 -22.77
CA MET A 1 28.70 -33.52 -22.56
C MET A 1 28.11 -32.12 -22.63
N SER A 2 27.17 -31.83 -23.54
CA SER A 2 26.62 -30.47 -23.66
C SER A 2 25.93 -30.04 -22.36
N ASP A 3 26.04 -28.77 -21.97
CA ASP A 3 25.49 -28.26 -20.71
C ASP A 3 23.98 -28.51 -20.60
N LYS A 4 23.27 -28.53 -21.74
CA LYS A 4 21.85 -28.87 -21.82
C LYS A 4 21.54 -30.31 -21.36
N ARG A 5 22.41 -31.29 -21.67
CA ARG A 5 22.24 -32.68 -21.20
C ARG A 5 22.43 -32.79 -19.70
N LYS A 6 23.40 -32.05 -19.13
CA LYS A 6 23.64 -32.03 -17.68
C LYS A 6 22.44 -31.44 -16.93
N ILE A 7 21.90 -30.33 -17.43
CA ILE A 7 20.70 -29.67 -16.87
C ILE A 7 19.49 -30.60 -16.92
N ASN A 8 19.26 -31.29 -18.05
CA ASN A 8 18.14 -32.23 -18.17
C ASN A 8 18.25 -33.40 -17.19
N ILE A 9 19.44 -34.00 -17.05
CA ILE A 9 19.66 -35.10 -16.10
C ILE A 9 19.44 -34.61 -14.67
N PHE A 10 19.95 -33.42 -14.33
CA PHE A 10 19.73 -32.81 -13.03
C PHE A 10 18.23 -32.62 -12.73
N LEU A 11 17.46 -32.05 -13.67
CA LEU A 11 16.02 -31.82 -13.49
C LEU A 11 15.23 -33.13 -13.32
N ILE A 12 15.60 -34.19 -14.04
CA ILE A 12 14.98 -35.52 -13.89
C ILE A 12 15.26 -36.09 -12.50
N VAL A 13 16.54 -36.08 -12.08
CA VAL A 13 16.95 -36.60 -10.77
C VAL A 13 16.29 -35.81 -9.65
N PHE A 14 16.28 -34.48 -9.75
CA PHE A 14 15.62 -33.60 -8.80
C PHE A 14 14.11 -33.86 -8.72
N GLY A 15 13.43 -34.01 -9.86
CA GLY A 15 12.01 -34.31 -9.90
C GLY A 15 11.67 -35.66 -9.25
N LEU A 16 12.48 -36.70 -9.49
CA LEU A 16 12.31 -38.01 -8.87
C LEU A 16 12.51 -37.97 -7.35
N ILE A 17 13.52 -37.23 -6.87
CA ILE A 17 13.76 -37.04 -5.42
C ILE A 17 12.55 -36.35 -4.77
N ILE A 18 12.02 -35.30 -5.40
CA ILE A 18 10.85 -34.58 -4.87
C ILE A 18 9.61 -35.47 -4.83
N ILE A 19 9.38 -36.31 -5.84
CA ILE A 19 8.26 -37.28 -5.83
C ILE A 19 8.44 -38.30 -4.71
N LEU A 20 9.65 -38.81 -4.48
CA LEU A 20 9.91 -39.74 -3.38
C LEU A 20 9.66 -39.10 -2.00
N ILE A 21 10.08 -37.84 -1.82
CA ILE A 21 9.79 -37.07 -0.60
C ILE A 21 8.28 -36.85 -0.45
N SER A 22 7.58 -36.53 -1.56
CA SER A 22 6.15 -36.29 -1.52
C SER A 22 5.37 -37.53 -1.08
N PHE A 23 5.73 -38.74 -1.53
CA PHE A 23 5.10 -39.98 -1.09
C PHE A 23 5.23 -40.21 0.42
N ASN A 24 6.35 -39.81 1.02
CA ASN A 24 6.56 -39.95 2.46
C ASN A 24 5.71 -38.95 3.27
N ILE A 25 5.52 -37.74 2.74
CA ILE A 25 4.68 -36.68 3.34
C ILE A 25 3.18 -36.94 3.11
N ASN A 26 2.82 -37.55 1.99
CA ASN A 26 1.43 -37.78 1.59
C ASN A 26 0.72 -38.86 2.44
N LYS A 27 1.46 -39.63 3.24
CA LYS A 27 0.89 -40.53 4.26
C LYS A 27 -0.07 -39.79 5.23
N SER A 28 0.03 -38.46 5.33
CA SER A 28 -0.85 -37.64 6.17
C SER A 28 -1.98 -36.92 5.41
N ASN A 29 -2.25 -37.21 4.13
CA ASN A 29 -3.21 -36.48 3.28
C ASN A 29 -3.00 -34.94 3.29
N SER A 30 -1.74 -34.49 3.36
CA SER A 30 -1.45 -33.06 3.37
C SER A 30 -1.47 -32.49 1.96
N ILE A 31 -2.13 -31.34 1.79
CA ILE A 31 -2.13 -30.53 0.55
C ILE A 31 -0.70 -30.31 0.03
N PHE A 32 0.27 -30.23 0.94
CA PHE A 32 1.69 -30.11 0.64
C PHE A 32 2.26 -31.29 -0.17
N GLY A 33 1.83 -32.52 0.10
CA GLY A 33 2.26 -33.71 -0.65
C GLY A 33 1.85 -33.64 -2.13
N TYR A 34 0.64 -33.15 -2.42
CA TYR A 34 0.16 -32.97 -3.79
C TYR A 34 0.96 -31.89 -4.53
N ILE A 35 1.26 -30.77 -3.88
CA ILE A 35 2.08 -29.68 -4.45
C ILE A 35 3.48 -30.20 -4.80
N LEU A 36 4.13 -30.92 -3.89
CA LEU A 36 5.47 -31.48 -4.14
C LEU A 36 5.44 -32.48 -5.30
N THR A 37 4.45 -33.36 -5.35
CA THR A 37 4.29 -34.31 -6.46
C THR A 37 4.16 -33.59 -7.80
N TYR A 38 3.37 -32.51 -7.85
CA TYR A 38 3.23 -31.69 -9.05
C TYR A 38 4.55 -31.02 -9.47
N VAL A 39 5.32 -30.46 -8.52
CA VAL A 39 6.64 -29.86 -8.79
C VAL A 39 7.62 -30.89 -9.37
N GLY A 40 7.60 -32.12 -8.87
CA GLY A 40 8.43 -33.20 -9.39
C GLY A 40 8.03 -33.62 -10.81
N ILE A 41 6.73 -33.80 -11.07
CA ILE A 41 6.21 -34.10 -12.42
C ILE A 41 6.56 -32.98 -13.39
N PHE A 42 6.37 -31.71 -13.00
CA PHE A 42 6.74 -30.55 -13.79
C PHE A 42 8.22 -30.56 -14.19
N SER A 43 9.11 -30.79 -13.21
CA SER A 43 10.57 -30.81 -13.42
C SER A 43 10.99 -31.86 -14.45
N ILE A 44 10.39 -33.05 -14.42
CA ILE A 44 10.62 -34.12 -15.41
C ILE A 44 10.03 -33.73 -16.76
N THR A 45 8.80 -33.20 -16.77
CA THR A 45 8.03 -32.90 -18.00
C THR A 45 8.71 -31.83 -18.88
N VAL A 46 9.39 -30.86 -18.28
CA VAL A 46 10.16 -29.83 -19.02
C VAL A 46 11.28 -30.46 -19.87
N THR A 47 11.80 -31.61 -19.49
CA THR A 47 12.91 -32.28 -20.20
C THR A 47 12.46 -33.15 -21.37
N ILE A 48 11.16 -33.40 -21.51
CA ILE A 48 10.60 -34.26 -22.57
C ILE A 48 10.68 -33.55 -23.94
N PRO A 49 11.13 -34.23 -25.01
CA PRO A 49 11.19 -33.68 -26.36
C PRO A 49 9.80 -33.41 -26.95
N ASP A 50 9.70 -32.38 -27.81
CA ASP A 50 8.44 -31.91 -28.36
C ASP A 50 7.96 -32.73 -29.57
N TRP A 51 7.59 -34.01 -29.33
CA TRP A 51 6.88 -34.82 -30.32
C TRP A 51 5.38 -34.56 -30.26
N LYS A 52 4.67 -34.64 -31.41
CA LYS A 52 3.23 -34.27 -31.54
C LYS A 52 2.30 -34.76 -30.42
N PHE A 53 2.51 -35.97 -29.90
CA PHE A 53 1.70 -36.51 -28.79
C PHE A 53 2.21 -36.08 -27.42
N LEU A 54 3.53 -36.10 -27.22
CA LEU A 54 4.17 -35.67 -25.97
C LEU A 54 3.99 -34.17 -25.71
N SER A 55 3.90 -33.34 -26.77
CA SER A 55 3.66 -31.90 -26.67
C SER A 55 2.27 -31.59 -26.10
N VAL A 56 1.25 -32.41 -26.37
CA VAL A 56 -0.09 -32.23 -25.81
C VAL A 56 -0.08 -32.53 -24.31
N ILE A 57 0.52 -33.66 -23.90
CA ILE A 57 0.67 -34.04 -22.48
C ILE A 57 1.49 -33.00 -21.72
N LYS A 58 2.62 -32.59 -22.31
CA LYS A 58 3.49 -31.52 -21.79
C LYS A 58 2.71 -30.23 -21.61
N SER A 59 1.86 -29.85 -22.57
CA SER A 59 1.03 -28.64 -22.45
C SER A 59 0.01 -28.73 -21.30
N ILE A 60 -0.69 -29.86 -21.16
CA ILE A 60 -1.67 -30.05 -20.06
C ILE A 60 -1.00 -29.92 -18.69
N ILE A 61 0.19 -30.49 -18.52
CA ILE A 61 0.96 -30.43 -17.26
C ILE A 61 1.52 -29.03 -17.03
N LEU A 62 1.95 -28.32 -18.08
CA LEU A 62 2.55 -26.99 -17.99
C LEU A 62 1.52 -25.86 -17.87
N ILE A 63 0.26 -26.05 -18.28
CA ILE A 63 -0.79 -25.01 -18.19
C ILE A 63 -0.96 -24.48 -16.75
N PRO A 64 -1.12 -25.33 -15.71
CA PRO A 64 -1.24 -24.83 -14.33
C PRO A 64 -0.01 -24.06 -13.86
N ALA A 65 1.20 -24.49 -14.25
CA ALA A 65 2.44 -23.77 -13.97
C ALA A 65 2.51 -22.43 -14.71
N GLY A 66 2.07 -22.38 -15.97
CA GLY A 66 1.97 -21.15 -16.75
C GLY A 66 0.98 -20.15 -16.12
N ILE A 67 -0.17 -20.65 -15.66
CA ILE A 67 -1.15 -19.86 -14.90
C ILE A 67 -0.50 -19.30 -13.63
N LEU A 68 0.21 -20.12 -12.86
CA LEU A 68 0.95 -19.67 -11.66
C LEU A 68 2.03 -18.63 -11.98
N MET A 69 2.74 -18.78 -13.10
CA MET A 69 3.76 -17.82 -13.53
C MET A 69 3.15 -16.47 -13.94
N ILE A 70 1.94 -16.45 -14.52
CA ILE A 70 1.20 -15.22 -14.83
C ILE A 70 0.65 -14.57 -13.55
N ILE A 71 0.16 -15.40 -12.64
CA ILE A 71 -0.44 -14.97 -11.37
C ILE A 71 0.61 -14.47 -10.37
N GLY A 72 1.85 -14.97 -10.41
CA GLY A 72 2.92 -14.59 -9.49
C GLY A 72 3.20 -13.07 -9.45
N PRO A 73 3.44 -12.40 -10.59
CA PRO A 73 3.55 -10.95 -10.66
C PRO A 73 2.34 -10.20 -10.11
N LEU A 74 1.12 -10.71 -10.36
CA LEU A 74 -0.11 -10.13 -9.83
C LEU A 74 -0.17 -10.25 -8.31
N PHE A 75 0.22 -11.39 -7.74
CA PHE A 75 0.31 -11.57 -6.29
C PHE A 75 1.33 -10.62 -5.65
N LYS A 76 2.49 -10.42 -6.27
CA LYS A 76 3.49 -9.46 -5.76
C LYS A 76 2.92 -8.04 -5.69
N ILE A 77 2.24 -7.61 -6.75
CA ILE A 77 1.60 -6.30 -6.81
C ILE A 77 0.46 -6.21 -5.77
N PHE A 78 -0.36 -7.25 -5.65
CA PHE A 78 -1.44 -7.30 -4.66
C PHE A 78 -0.91 -7.28 -3.22
N PHE A 79 0.21 -7.95 -2.96
CA PHE A 79 0.87 -7.91 -1.67
C PHE A 79 1.38 -6.51 -1.33
N VAL A 80 2.01 -5.83 -2.30
CA VAL A 80 2.43 -4.43 -2.17
C VAL A 80 1.22 -3.53 -1.89
N PHE A 81 0.10 -3.79 -2.57
CA PHE A 81 -1.15 -3.07 -2.35
C PHE A 81 -1.67 -3.28 -0.92
N ILE A 82 -1.81 -4.53 -0.48
CA ILE A 82 -2.22 -4.84 0.90
C ILE A 82 -1.31 -4.13 1.89
N TYR A 83 0.01 -4.19 1.68
CA TYR A 83 0.97 -3.57 2.58
C TYR A 83 0.81 -2.06 2.65
N ALA A 84 0.57 -1.39 1.52
CA ALA A 84 0.41 0.06 1.46
C ALA A 84 -0.83 0.58 2.24
N TYR A 85 -1.89 -0.23 2.36
CA TYR A 85 -3.13 0.16 3.05
C TYR A 85 -3.26 -0.44 4.47
N LEU A 86 -2.91 -1.71 4.66
CA LEU A 86 -3.06 -2.39 5.95
C LEU A 86 -1.91 -2.13 6.91
N MET A 87 -0.68 -1.91 6.44
CA MET A 87 0.44 -1.62 7.34
C MET A 87 0.22 -0.31 8.12
N PRO A 88 -0.20 0.83 7.49
CA PRO A 88 -0.55 2.02 8.25
C PRO A 88 -1.68 1.78 9.24
N LEU A 89 -2.72 1.03 8.85
CA LEU A 89 -3.84 0.70 9.73
C LEU A 89 -3.37 -0.04 10.99
N ALA A 90 -2.59 -1.10 10.82
CA ALA A 90 -2.05 -1.88 11.93
C ALA A 90 -1.13 -1.03 12.81
N LEU A 91 -0.27 -0.22 12.20
CA LEU A 91 0.66 0.65 12.92
C LEU A 91 -0.09 1.67 13.79
N PHE A 92 -1.10 2.37 13.23
CA PHE A 92 -1.87 3.35 14.00
C PHE A 92 -2.78 2.69 15.03
N ALA A 93 -3.33 1.51 14.75
CA ALA A 93 -4.11 0.75 15.73
C ALA A 93 -3.26 0.38 16.96
N LEU A 94 -2.04 -0.11 16.74
CA LEU A 94 -1.09 -0.41 17.82
C LEU A 94 -0.66 0.88 18.54
N PHE A 95 -0.40 1.94 17.79
CA PHE A 95 0.01 3.23 18.34
C PHE A 95 -1.06 3.78 19.32
N TYR A 96 -2.31 3.89 18.88
CA TYR A 96 -3.39 4.43 19.73
C TYR A 96 -3.81 3.49 20.85
N LYS A 97 -3.64 2.17 20.68
CA LYS A 97 -3.89 1.21 21.76
C LYS A 97 -2.86 1.31 22.88
N TYR A 98 -1.57 1.45 22.56
CA TYR A 98 -0.51 1.29 23.56
C TYR A 98 0.13 2.61 24.00
N VAL A 99 0.39 3.54 23.09
CA VAL A 99 1.14 4.77 23.42
C VAL A 99 0.41 5.66 24.45
N PRO A 100 -0.90 5.94 24.30
CA PRO A 100 -1.66 6.73 25.28
C PRO A 100 -1.61 6.15 26.70
N ILE A 101 -1.72 4.83 26.82
CA ILE A 101 -1.72 4.13 28.10
C ILE A 101 -0.31 4.19 28.73
N TYR A 102 0.73 3.80 28.00
CA TYR A 102 2.08 3.69 28.57
C TYR A 102 2.77 5.03 28.84
N PHE A 103 2.53 6.05 28.01
CA PHE A 103 3.24 7.33 28.12
C PHE A 103 2.43 8.43 28.81
N PHE A 104 1.11 8.40 28.72
CA PHE A 104 0.24 9.48 29.21
C PHE A 104 -0.76 9.02 30.27
N ASN A 105 -0.77 7.73 30.63
CA ASN A 105 -1.75 7.12 31.54
C ASN A 105 -3.20 7.45 31.16
N LEU A 106 -3.47 7.50 29.86
CA LEU A 106 -4.75 7.87 29.28
C LEU A 106 -5.35 6.64 28.60
N ASP A 107 -6.40 6.09 29.20
CA ASP A 107 -7.14 4.97 28.62
C ASP A 107 -8.22 5.48 27.67
N LEU A 108 -7.97 5.33 26.37
CA LEU A 108 -8.89 5.74 25.33
C LEU A 108 -10.03 4.73 25.22
N THR A 109 -11.26 5.23 25.15
CA THR A 109 -12.41 4.38 24.82
C THR A 109 -12.20 3.68 23.47
N TYR A 110 -12.81 2.50 23.29
CA TYR A 110 -12.73 1.76 22.03
C TYR A 110 -13.15 2.62 20.83
N ALA A 111 -14.25 3.37 20.95
CA ALA A 111 -14.73 4.28 19.92
C ALA A 111 -13.69 5.36 19.55
N SER A 112 -13.02 5.95 20.55
CA SER A 112 -11.94 6.92 20.30
C SER A 112 -10.75 6.29 19.58
N ASN A 113 -10.37 5.06 19.96
CA ASN A 113 -9.30 4.31 19.28
C ASN A 113 -9.64 4.03 17.82
N VAL A 114 -10.88 3.60 17.52
CA VAL A 114 -11.36 3.40 16.15
C VAL A 114 -11.29 4.70 15.36
N TYR A 115 -11.84 5.79 15.90
CA TYR A 115 -11.84 7.10 15.26
C TYR A 115 -10.42 7.58 14.90
N LEU A 116 -9.52 7.59 15.89
CA LEU A 116 -8.14 8.09 15.70
C LEU A 116 -7.38 7.21 14.71
N THR A 117 -7.51 5.89 14.84
CA THR A 117 -6.85 4.91 13.97
C THR A 117 -7.30 5.08 12.53
N LEU A 118 -8.61 5.06 12.26
CA LEU A 118 -9.11 5.18 10.89
C LEU A 118 -8.78 6.55 10.29
N THR A 119 -8.96 7.62 11.05
CA THR A 119 -8.74 8.99 10.56
C THR A 119 -7.29 9.19 10.14
N THR A 120 -6.35 8.84 11.02
CA THR A 120 -4.92 8.96 10.72
C THR A 120 -4.50 8.02 9.60
N THR A 121 -5.02 6.79 9.57
CA THR A 121 -4.76 5.83 8.49
C THR A 121 -5.19 6.39 7.14
N PHE A 122 -6.41 6.91 7.00
CA PHE A 122 -6.89 7.43 5.73
C PHE A 122 -6.14 8.70 5.30
N ILE A 123 -5.84 9.59 6.24
CA ILE A 123 -5.02 10.78 5.97
C ILE A 123 -3.62 10.38 5.49
N PHE A 124 -2.96 9.48 6.23
CA PHE A 124 -1.62 9.02 5.93
C PHE A 124 -1.57 8.29 4.59
N THR A 125 -2.50 7.37 4.36
CA THR A 125 -2.55 6.60 3.11
C THR A 125 -2.81 7.53 1.92
N THR A 126 -3.71 8.50 2.03
CA THR A 126 -3.93 9.49 0.95
C THR A 126 -2.70 10.34 0.64
N LEU A 127 -1.83 10.60 1.60
CA LEU A 127 -0.63 11.42 1.41
C LEU A 127 0.61 10.61 0.99
N PHE A 128 0.70 9.36 1.43
CA PHE A 128 1.94 8.57 1.36
C PHE A 128 1.81 7.23 0.64
N SER A 129 0.62 6.79 0.20
CA SER A 129 0.43 5.47 -0.44
C SER A 129 1.37 5.21 -1.62
N GLU A 130 1.55 6.19 -2.50
CA GLU A 130 2.49 6.10 -3.64
C GLU A 130 3.94 5.88 -3.17
N LYS A 131 4.37 6.59 -2.12
CA LYS A 131 5.72 6.47 -1.56
C LYS A 131 5.94 5.13 -0.88
N ILE A 132 4.95 4.67 -0.12
CA ILE A 132 4.99 3.35 0.54
C ILE A 132 5.08 2.27 -0.52
N MET A 133 4.28 2.36 -1.59
CA MET A 133 4.33 1.42 -2.69
C MET A 133 5.69 1.39 -3.39
N ILE A 134 6.30 2.55 -3.67
CA ILE A 134 7.66 2.63 -4.22
C ILE A 134 8.65 1.91 -3.31
N TRP A 135 8.57 2.18 -2.02
CA TRP A 135 9.48 1.61 -1.03
C TRP A 135 9.31 0.08 -0.91
N SER A 136 8.07 -0.40 -0.81
CA SER A 136 7.74 -1.83 -0.78
C SER A 136 8.19 -2.54 -2.06
N ASN A 137 7.98 -1.93 -3.23
CA ASN A 137 8.42 -2.50 -4.50
C ASN A 137 9.94 -2.65 -4.57
N LYS A 138 10.70 -1.67 -4.05
CA LYS A 138 12.16 -1.75 -3.97
C LYS A 138 12.62 -2.89 -3.06
N ILE A 139 11.98 -3.07 -1.91
CA ILE A 139 12.35 -4.13 -0.95
C ILE A 139 12.03 -5.51 -1.53
N ILE A 140 10.83 -5.71 -2.09
CA ILE A 140 10.36 -7.02 -2.56
C ILE A 140 11.08 -7.45 -3.84
N ASN A 141 11.52 -6.50 -4.66
CA ASN A 141 12.14 -6.77 -5.95
C ASN A 141 13.62 -6.35 -5.99
N ASN A 142 14.31 -6.30 -4.85
CA ASN A 142 15.71 -5.85 -4.78
C ASN A 142 16.66 -6.71 -5.64
N ASP A 143 16.33 -8.00 -5.80
CA ASP A 143 17.14 -8.95 -6.59
C ASP A 143 16.77 -8.97 -8.08
N ASN A 144 15.74 -8.22 -8.48
CA ASN A 144 15.28 -8.16 -9.87
C ASN A 144 16.07 -7.11 -10.68
N PRO A 145 16.20 -7.30 -12.00
CA PRO A 145 16.76 -6.28 -12.87
C PRO A 145 15.94 -4.97 -12.82
N GLU A 146 16.62 -3.84 -12.95
CA GLU A 146 16.04 -2.50 -12.79
C GLU A 146 14.84 -2.24 -13.73
N GLU A 147 14.89 -2.76 -14.97
CA GLU A 147 13.78 -2.69 -15.92
C GLU A 147 12.50 -3.33 -15.37
N LEU A 148 12.62 -4.50 -14.72
CA LEU A 148 11.48 -5.21 -14.14
C LEU A 148 10.94 -4.46 -12.91
N VAL A 149 11.83 -3.87 -12.09
CA VAL A 149 11.45 -3.01 -10.96
C VAL A 149 10.66 -1.78 -11.45
N ASN A 150 11.11 -1.14 -12.52
CA ASN A 150 10.41 -0.01 -13.12
C ASN A 150 9.04 -0.41 -13.69
N LEU A 151 8.92 -1.60 -14.27
CA LEU A 151 7.66 -2.13 -14.77
C LEU A 151 6.66 -2.38 -13.63
N TYR A 152 7.11 -2.96 -12.51
CA TYR A 152 6.31 -3.09 -11.28
C TYR A 152 5.94 -1.74 -10.69
N HIS A 153 6.83 -0.76 -10.74
CA HIS A 153 6.54 0.59 -10.26
C HIS A 153 5.46 1.28 -11.11
N ASN A 154 5.56 1.19 -12.43
CA ASN A 154 4.56 1.75 -13.35
C ASN A 154 3.18 1.09 -13.18
N LEU A 155 3.14 -0.24 -13.12
CA LEU A 155 1.91 -0.99 -12.80
C LEU A 155 1.35 -0.60 -11.43
N GLY A 156 2.22 -0.44 -10.44
CA GLY A 156 1.85 0.04 -9.12
C GLY A 156 1.21 1.42 -9.17
N ASN A 157 1.83 2.38 -9.86
CA ASN A 157 1.27 3.74 -10.01
C ASN A 157 -0.08 3.71 -10.74
N HIS A 158 -0.28 2.73 -11.63
CA HIS A 158 -1.56 2.44 -12.27
C HIS A 158 -2.61 1.82 -11.35
N LEU A 159 -2.28 1.42 -10.12
CA LEU A 159 -3.25 0.90 -9.15
C LEU A 159 -3.40 1.84 -7.95
N ILE A 160 -2.29 2.35 -7.45
CA ILE A 160 -2.20 3.24 -6.29
C ILE A 160 -1.71 4.59 -6.78
N ASN A 161 -2.62 5.55 -6.74
CA ASN A 161 -2.25 6.96 -6.77
C ASN A 161 -3.18 7.73 -5.84
N LYS A 162 -2.82 8.98 -5.53
CA LYS A 162 -3.59 9.83 -4.62
C LYS A 162 -5.07 9.92 -5.00
N GLN A 163 -5.38 10.07 -6.29
CA GLN A 163 -6.78 10.21 -6.74
C GLN A 163 -7.58 8.92 -6.53
N ARG A 164 -7.00 7.77 -6.85
CA ARG A 164 -7.60 6.45 -6.65
C ARG A 164 -7.71 6.09 -5.18
N THR A 165 -6.69 6.37 -4.38
CA THR A 165 -6.75 6.20 -2.92
C THR A 165 -7.91 6.99 -2.34
N ARG A 166 -8.08 8.26 -2.72
CA ARG A 166 -9.24 9.06 -2.30
C ARG A 166 -10.56 8.42 -2.72
N TYR A 167 -10.68 8.04 -3.99
CA TYR A 167 -11.88 7.37 -4.50
C TYR A 167 -12.22 6.12 -3.70
N LEU A 168 -11.23 5.25 -3.44
CA LEU A 168 -11.43 4.01 -2.67
C LEU A 168 -11.92 4.30 -1.24
N ILE A 169 -11.36 5.32 -0.58
CA ILE A 169 -11.80 5.72 0.77
C ILE A 169 -13.24 6.26 0.73
N PHE A 170 -13.56 7.16 -0.21
CA PHE A 170 -14.93 7.66 -0.37
C PHE A 170 -15.93 6.55 -0.70
N PHE A 171 -15.55 5.63 -1.59
CA PHE A 171 -16.38 4.49 -1.96
C PHE A 171 -16.60 3.55 -0.77
N GLY A 172 -15.56 3.27 0.02
CA GLY A 172 -15.67 2.47 1.24
C GLY A 172 -16.65 3.09 2.25
N PHE A 173 -16.56 4.40 2.47
CA PHE A 173 -17.51 5.12 3.32
C PHE A 173 -18.92 5.17 2.73
N PHE A 174 -19.05 5.29 1.41
CA PHE A 174 -20.35 5.23 0.75
C PHE A 174 -21.03 3.88 0.96
N LEU A 175 -20.31 2.77 0.80
CA LEU A 175 -20.83 1.43 1.09
C LEU A 175 -21.20 1.28 2.57
N TYR A 176 -20.33 1.75 3.47
CA TYR A 176 -20.63 1.74 4.90
C TYR A 176 -21.89 2.54 5.22
N LEU A 177 -22.08 3.71 4.61
CA LEU A 177 -23.29 4.54 4.78
C LEU A 177 -24.54 3.83 4.33
N ILE A 178 -24.52 3.09 3.21
CA ILE A 178 -25.67 2.31 2.77
C ILE A 178 -26.03 1.27 3.82
N ILE A 179 -25.05 0.51 4.30
CA ILE A 179 -25.24 -0.52 5.33
C ILE A 179 -25.76 0.11 6.63
N TYR A 180 -25.15 1.21 7.05
CA TYR A 180 -25.54 1.98 8.24
C TYR A 180 -26.95 2.54 8.13
N SER A 181 -27.34 3.10 6.98
CA SER A 181 -28.69 3.62 6.76
C SER A 181 -29.73 2.50 6.82
N ILE A 182 -29.47 1.35 6.19
CA ILE A 182 -30.38 0.21 6.25
C ILE A 182 -30.50 -0.28 7.69
N ALA A 183 -29.38 -0.45 8.41
CA ALA A 183 -29.40 -0.92 9.78
C ALA A 183 -30.11 0.06 10.72
N SER A 184 -29.79 1.36 10.64
CA SER A 184 -30.38 2.41 11.46
C SER A 184 -31.89 2.55 11.24
N LEU A 185 -32.38 2.41 10.01
CA LEU A 185 -33.82 2.49 9.71
C LEU A 185 -34.59 1.26 10.23
N ASN A 186 -33.90 0.14 10.45
CA ASN A 186 -34.49 -1.08 11.01
C ASN A 186 -34.16 -1.28 12.50
N GLU A 187 -33.61 -0.26 13.17
CA GLU A 187 -33.20 -0.33 14.59
C GLU A 187 -32.19 -1.46 14.88
N ILE A 188 -31.36 -1.81 13.89
CA ILE A 188 -30.31 -2.83 14.01
C ILE A 188 -28.99 -2.17 14.41
N GLU A 189 -28.41 -2.61 15.52
CA GLU A 189 -27.05 -2.23 15.90
C GLU A 189 -26.01 -3.00 15.05
N LEU A 190 -25.19 -2.28 14.28
CA LEU A 190 -24.10 -2.89 13.50
C LEU A 190 -22.92 -3.38 14.35
N PHE A 191 -22.69 -2.75 15.50
CA PHE A 191 -21.62 -3.11 16.42
C PHE A 191 -22.16 -3.13 17.83
N ASN A 192 -21.80 -4.17 18.58
CA ASN A 192 -22.20 -4.35 19.98
C ASN A 192 -21.54 -3.33 20.94
N ILE A 193 -20.51 -2.61 20.48
CA ILE A 193 -19.79 -1.64 21.29
C ILE A 193 -20.35 -0.26 21.01
N GLU A 194 -20.85 0.38 22.07
CA GLU A 194 -21.44 1.70 22.04
C GLU A 194 -20.55 2.73 21.31
N ASN A 195 -21.18 3.66 20.60
CA ASN A 195 -20.52 4.78 19.89
C ASN A 195 -19.55 4.39 18.76
N THR A 196 -19.37 3.10 18.44
CA THR A 196 -18.50 2.67 17.33
C THR A 196 -18.99 3.18 15.98
N ASN A 197 -20.30 3.13 15.72
CA ASN A 197 -20.89 3.70 14.51
C ASN A 197 -20.64 5.20 14.40
N VAL A 198 -20.78 5.92 15.52
CA VAL A 198 -20.53 7.37 15.60
C VAL A 198 -19.07 7.67 15.28
N ALA A 199 -18.13 6.89 15.83
CA ALA A 199 -16.70 7.04 15.55
C ALA A 199 -16.36 6.86 14.06
N ILE A 200 -16.97 5.86 13.38
CA ILE A 200 -16.76 5.65 11.94
C ILE A 200 -17.36 6.83 11.14
N MET A 201 -18.53 7.32 11.52
CA MET A 201 -19.16 8.48 10.87
C MET A 201 -18.34 9.77 11.07
N GLN A 202 -17.81 10.01 12.27
CA GLN A 202 -16.91 11.13 12.55
C GLN A 202 -15.60 11.04 11.78
N THR A 203 -15.08 9.83 11.59
CA THR A 203 -13.92 9.58 10.73
C THR A 203 -14.21 10.05 9.31
N PHE A 204 -15.38 9.72 8.77
CA PHE A 204 -15.77 10.16 7.43
C PHE A 204 -15.86 11.67 7.32
N GLY A 205 -16.54 12.33 8.27
CA GLY A 205 -16.67 13.78 8.31
C GLY A 205 -15.30 14.48 8.38
N THR A 206 -14.40 13.97 9.21
CA THR A 206 -13.03 14.49 9.36
C THR A 206 -12.23 14.31 8.09
N TYR A 207 -12.36 13.16 7.43
CA TYR A 207 -11.70 12.89 6.16
C TYR A 207 -12.20 13.80 5.04
N ILE A 208 -13.52 14.07 4.95
CA ILE A 208 -14.07 15.07 4.01
C ILE A 208 -13.46 16.44 4.26
N ALA A 209 -13.46 16.90 5.52
CA ALA A 209 -12.89 18.20 5.87
C ALA A 209 -11.42 18.30 5.46
N PHE A 210 -10.64 17.24 5.71
CA PHE A 210 -9.25 17.13 5.27
C PHE A 210 -9.07 17.15 3.75
N ASP A 211 -9.86 16.40 2.98
CA ASP A 211 -9.78 16.42 1.52
C ASP A 211 -10.11 17.81 0.94
N ARG A 212 -11.06 18.51 1.55
CA ARG A 212 -11.38 19.90 1.20
C ARG A 212 -10.25 20.86 1.55
N LEU A 213 -9.60 20.70 2.70
CA LEU A 213 -8.41 21.48 3.07
C LEU A 213 -7.27 21.28 2.05
N ILE A 214 -7.01 20.04 1.63
CA ILE A 214 -5.97 19.76 0.62
C ILE A 214 -6.32 20.32 -0.74
N SER A 215 -7.57 20.14 -1.18
CA SER A 215 -8.02 20.60 -2.51
C SER A 215 -7.96 22.13 -2.61
N ASN A 216 -8.19 22.82 -1.50
CA ASN A 216 -8.12 24.27 -1.39
C ASN A 216 -6.73 24.79 -0.99
N ARG A 217 -5.68 23.95 -1.00
CA ARG A 217 -4.32 24.36 -0.60
C ARG A 217 -3.79 25.55 -1.40
N ALA A 218 -4.19 25.70 -2.66
CA ALA A 218 -3.80 26.83 -3.49
C ALA A 218 -4.29 28.20 -2.94
N LEU A 219 -5.38 28.21 -2.16
CA LEU A 219 -5.85 29.42 -1.46
C LEU A 219 -4.92 29.82 -0.30
N PHE A 220 -4.13 28.86 0.20
CA PHE A 220 -3.11 29.04 1.23
C PHE A 220 -1.70 29.05 0.64
N ASP A 221 -1.51 29.46 -0.63
CA ASP A 221 -0.18 29.59 -1.25
C ASP A 221 0.59 30.78 -0.66
N PHE A 222 0.86 30.67 0.64
CA PHE A 222 1.63 31.59 1.43
C PHE A 222 3.10 31.37 1.08
N LYS A 223 3.74 32.43 0.56
CA LYS A 223 5.18 32.44 0.25
C LYS A 223 5.91 33.05 1.43
N PRO A 224 6.28 32.28 2.48
CA PRO A 224 6.83 32.81 3.72
C PRO A 224 8.08 33.65 3.51
N LYS A 225 8.95 33.26 2.57
CA LYS A 225 10.14 34.06 2.20
C LYS A 225 9.77 35.44 1.68
N THR A 226 8.79 35.51 0.76
CA THR A 226 8.34 36.78 0.19
C THR A 226 7.61 37.63 1.24
N PHE A 227 6.82 37.01 2.10
CA PHE A 227 6.14 37.67 3.20
C PHE A 227 7.13 38.24 4.22
N LEU A 228 8.09 37.44 4.70
CA LEU A 228 9.13 37.88 5.63
C LEU A 228 10.02 38.97 5.03
N HIS A 229 10.35 38.89 3.74
CA HIS A 229 11.10 39.94 3.04
C HIS A 229 10.32 41.26 2.94
N LYS A 230 9.00 41.18 2.74
CA LYS A 230 8.13 42.37 2.74
C LYS A 230 8.00 42.95 4.15
N ILE A 231 7.80 42.10 5.16
CA ILE A 231 7.76 42.53 6.56
C ILE A 231 9.08 43.17 6.98
N SER A 232 10.23 42.54 6.68
CA SER A 232 11.52 43.11 7.05
C SER A 232 11.77 44.46 6.38
N LYS A 233 11.32 44.64 5.12
CA LYS A 233 11.35 45.95 4.45
C LYS A 233 10.46 46.98 5.13
N ILE A 234 9.24 46.62 5.53
CA ILE A 234 8.33 47.50 6.27
C ILE A 234 8.95 47.88 7.62
N TRP A 235 9.46 46.89 8.36
CA TRP A 235 10.12 47.10 9.64
C TRP A 235 11.34 48.03 9.53
N VAL A 236 12.20 47.84 8.52
CA VAL A 236 13.34 48.71 8.25
C VAL A 236 12.90 50.13 7.85
N PHE A 237 11.72 50.28 7.24
CA PHE A 237 11.16 51.59 6.90
C PHE A 237 10.56 52.30 8.12
N ASP A 238 9.82 51.58 8.97
CA ASP A 238 9.18 52.12 10.18
C ASP A 238 10.20 52.50 11.28
N PHE A 239 11.36 51.83 11.33
CA PHE A 239 12.39 52.08 12.34
C PHE A 239 13.59 52.92 11.85
N ASN A 240 13.52 53.51 10.64
CA ASN A 240 14.53 54.45 10.17
C ASN A 240 13.95 55.88 10.07
N PRO A 241 13.87 56.62 11.19
CA PRO A 241 13.26 57.96 11.23
C PRO A 241 14.02 59.01 10.41
N ASN A 242 15.26 58.74 9.99
CA ASN A 242 16.11 59.73 9.31
C ASN A 242 15.95 59.76 7.79
N LYS A 243 15.03 58.98 7.20
CA LYS A 243 14.83 59.00 5.74
C LYS A 243 14.11 60.26 5.24
N ASP A 244 13.29 60.89 6.09
CA ASP A 244 12.64 62.16 5.77
C ASP A 244 13.57 63.36 5.98
N GLU A 245 14.60 63.24 6.84
CA GLU A 245 15.64 64.27 7.00
C GLU A 245 16.66 64.30 5.85
N ILE A 246 16.98 63.15 5.24
CA ILE A 246 17.94 63.09 4.13
C ILE A 246 17.35 63.64 2.82
N LYS A 247 16.02 63.61 2.65
CA LYS A 247 15.37 64.23 1.48
C LYS A 247 15.35 65.75 1.53
N ASN A 248 15.10 66.35 2.70
CA ASN A 248 15.07 67.82 2.84
C ASN A 248 16.45 68.48 2.75
N ASN A 249 17.53 67.76 3.04
CA ASN A 249 18.90 68.31 2.94
C ASN A 249 19.48 68.26 1.51
N ASN A 250 18.86 67.52 0.58
CA ASN A 250 19.29 67.46 -0.81
C ASN A 250 18.52 68.40 -1.76
N GLU A 251 17.49 69.10 -1.27
CA GLU A 251 16.78 70.15 -2.02
C GLU A 251 17.30 71.57 -1.70
N ASN A 252 18.21 71.70 -0.72
CA ASN A 252 18.80 72.97 -0.28
C ASN A 252 20.31 73.12 -0.58
N ASN A 253 20.87 72.32 -1.49
CA ASN A 253 22.23 72.49 -2.02
C ASN A 253 22.21 72.64 -3.54
#